data_AF-B4PLU2-F1
#
_entry.id   AF-B4PLU2-F1
#
_cell.length_a   1.000
_cell.length_b   1.000
_cell.length_c   1.000
_cell.angle_alpha   90.00
_cell.angle_beta   90.00
_cell.angle_gamma   90.00
#
_symmetry.space_group_name_H-M   'P 1'
#
loop_
_entity.id
_entity.type
_entity.pdbx_description
1 polymer ?
#
loop_
_entity_poly.entity_id
_entity_poly.type
_entity_poly.pdbx_seq_one_letter_code
_entity_poly.pdbx_strand_id
1 'polypeptide(L)'
;MCLSSPIPGQKQAPSVGHCNGSCSLDRNGNRSTTTVPNGGELKHRGHATDATSHTPVTDEDNLGYKEENAVYKEQQLLQQQDQKLKTSEQQEELEEEEYHPQIRWPDLGAQTFLHVGALYGLYQLFYANFYTFLWVVVTVWVSGIGITAGAHRLWSHKSYTASLPLRILLAFAFSIAGQRDAYTWALDHRIHHKFSETDADPHNAKRGFFFAHVGWLFLTPHPKVVAKRKVIDMSDLEADAVCMFQRKYYIPLFALCSIVLPVAVPWYFWNENLWMSFWINFNMRFTWTLNVAFFVNSVAHMYGNKPYDKNLMSTEAPIVSLLAMGEGWHNYHHVFPWDYKTGEFGNYSLNITTGFIDFCAWLGLAKGRKSVSPDMVLRRAKKCGDGTRFLDDDHAHKDSVWGFGDKDIPREDIVELAKMQN
;
A
#
# COMPACT_ATOMS: atom_id res chain seq x y z
N MET A 1 0.91 23.20 -10.40
CA MET A 1 0.46 21.85 -9.97
C MET A 1 1.53 20.86 -10.35
N CYS A 2 1.61 19.67 -9.76
CA CYS A 2 2.75 18.75 -9.90
C CYS A 2 2.84 18.02 -11.26
N LEU A 3 2.89 18.81 -12.34
CA LEU A 3 3.36 18.42 -13.66
C LEU A 3 4.89 18.25 -13.59
N SER A 4 5.34 17.09 -13.12
CA SER A 4 6.74 16.71 -13.30
C SER A 4 7.01 16.53 -14.79
N SER A 5 7.65 17.52 -15.41
CA SER A 5 8.14 17.45 -16.78
C SER A 5 8.96 16.17 -17.02
N PRO A 6 8.90 15.57 -18.22
CA PRO A 6 9.77 14.43 -18.54
C PRO A 6 11.24 14.83 -18.38
N ILE A 7 12.03 13.94 -17.78
CA ILE A 7 13.45 14.18 -17.48
C ILE A 7 14.21 14.33 -18.81
N PRO A 8 14.91 15.46 -19.07
CA PRO A 8 15.76 15.60 -20.24
C PRO A 8 16.92 14.59 -20.16
N GLY A 9 16.98 13.63 -21.10
CA GLY A 9 18.06 12.64 -21.12
C GLY A 9 17.72 11.27 -21.71
N GLN A 10 16.44 10.93 -21.89
CA GLN A 10 16.06 9.69 -22.58
C GLN A 10 16.41 9.74 -24.08
N LYS A 11 17.60 9.25 -24.43
CA LYS A 11 17.85 8.71 -25.77
C LYS A 11 16.90 7.53 -25.97
N GLN A 12 16.15 7.52 -27.08
CA GLN A 12 15.37 6.36 -27.47
C GLN A 12 16.32 5.18 -27.74
N ALA A 13 16.12 4.06 -27.04
CA ALA A 13 16.74 2.80 -27.42
C ALA A 13 16.10 2.34 -28.75
N PRO A 14 16.87 1.80 -29.71
CA PRO A 14 16.32 1.34 -30.98
C PRO A 14 15.38 0.16 -30.77
N SER A 15 14.37 0.04 -31.64
CA SER A 15 13.42 -1.06 -31.66
C SER A 15 14.14 -2.41 -31.82
N VAL A 16 14.01 -3.30 -30.85
CA VAL A 16 14.42 -4.71 -30.98
C VAL A 16 13.50 -5.38 -32.01
N GLY A 17 14.10 -5.97 -33.05
CA GLY A 17 13.38 -6.50 -34.20
C GLY A 17 12.57 -7.77 -33.93
N HIS A 18 11.67 -8.11 -34.86
CA HIS A 18 10.93 -9.37 -34.83
C HIS A 18 11.85 -10.58 -35.03
N CYS A 19 11.83 -11.54 -34.10
CA CYS A 19 12.32 -12.89 -34.34
C CYS A 19 11.24 -13.73 -35.04
N ASN A 20 11.19 -13.69 -36.36
CA ASN A 20 10.42 -14.65 -37.16
C ASN A 20 11.15 -16.01 -37.18
N GLY A 21 10.72 -16.94 -36.32
CA GLY A 21 11.20 -18.34 -36.29
C GLY A 21 10.14 -19.31 -36.78
N SER A 22 10.04 -19.53 -38.09
CA SER A 22 9.04 -20.42 -38.70
C SER A 22 9.53 -21.85 -38.87
N CYS A 23 8.81 -22.83 -38.32
CA CYS A 23 8.91 -24.24 -38.72
C CYS A 23 7.53 -24.80 -39.08
N SER A 24 7.43 -25.24 -40.35
CA SER A 24 6.40 -26.07 -40.99
C SER A 24 5.24 -26.63 -40.15
N LEU A 25 4.02 -26.30 -40.58
CA LEU A 25 2.85 -27.17 -40.46
C LEU A 25 3.10 -28.49 -41.20
N ASP A 26 2.59 -29.59 -40.67
CA ASP A 26 2.47 -30.86 -41.41
C ASP A 26 1.00 -31.16 -41.79
N ARG A 27 0.78 -31.84 -42.91
CA ARG A 27 -0.53 -32.09 -43.51
C ARG A 27 -0.95 -33.54 -43.35
N ASN A 28 -1.85 -33.82 -42.40
CA ASN A 28 -3.05 -34.65 -42.61
C ASN A 28 -3.88 -34.73 -41.31
N GLY A 29 -5.08 -34.15 -41.33
CA GLY A 29 -6.06 -34.36 -40.26
C GLY A 29 -6.95 -35.56 -40.55
N ASN A 30 -7.04 -36.51 -39.62
CA ASN A 30 -8.15 -37.47 -39.57
C ASN A 30 -8.32 -38.05 -38.15
N ARG A 31 -9.54 -38.53 -37.82
CA ARG A 31 -9.96 -38.81 -36.44
C ARG A 31 -11.02 -39.93 -36.36
N SER A 32 -10.67 -41.08 -35.78
CA SER A 32 -11.58 -42.14 -35.27
C SER A 32 -10.73 -43.12 -34.42
N THR A 33 -11.03 -43.68 -33.24
CA THR A 33 -12.25 -44.17 -32.53
C THR A 33 -12.79 -45.56 -32.91
N THR A 34 -12.31 -46.60 -32.23
CA THR A 34 -12.93 -47.91 -31.84
C THR A 34 -11.88 -48.67 -30.99
N THR A 35 -12.00 -49.36 -29.84
CA THR A 35 -13.01 -49.97 -28.93
C THR A 35 -12.85 -51.51 -28.80
N VAL A 36 -12.32 -51.99 -27.64
CA VAL A 36 -12.77 -53.22 -26.89
C VAL A 36 -12.45 -54.60 -27.56
N PRO A 37 -12.42 -55.80 -26.89
CA PRO A 37 -12.55 -56.23 -25.47
C PRO A 37 -11.43 -57.17 -24.87
N ASN A 38 -11.55 -57.40 -23.55
CA ASN A 38 -11.26 -58.60 -22.71
C ASN A 38 -10.46 -59.85 -23.19
N GLY A 39 -9.52 -60.29 -22.34
CA GLY A 39 -9.62 -61.53 -21.53
C GLY A 39 -9.13 -62.88 -22.11
N GLY A 40 -8.66 -63.81 -21.25
CA GLY A 40 -8.37 -65.20 -21.65
C GLY A 40 -7.18 -65.90 -20.97
N GLU A 41 -7.37 -66.32 -19.72
CA GLU A 41 -6.52 -67.19 -18.89
C GLU A 41 -6.09 -68.55 -19.52
N LEU A 42 -4.90 -69.11 -19.17
CA LEU A 42 -4.65 -70.51 -18.68
C LEU A 42 -3.27 -71.20 -19.04
N LYS A 43 -2.57 -71.65 -17.98
CA LYS A 43 -1.91 -73.00 -17.76
C LYS A 43 -0.50 -73.44 -18.27
N HIS A 44 0.35 -73.71 -17.26
CA HIS A 44 1.16 -74.94 -16.96
C HIS A 44 2.48 -75.32 -17.70
N ARG A 45 3.61 -75.27 -16.95
CA ARG A 45 4.49 -76.39 -16.45
C ARG A 45 5.76 -75.79 -15.79
N GLY A 46 6.45 -76.38 -14.79
CA GLY A 46 6.30 -77.64 -14.03
C GLY A 46 7.20 -77.68 -12.77
N HIS A 47 7.38 -78.84 -12.11
CA HIS A 47 8.24 -79.05 -10.89
C HIS A 47 9.76 -78.81 -11.15
N ALA A 48 10.71 -78.75 -10.20
CA ALA A 48 10.80 -79.01 -8.72
C ALA A 48 11.94 -78.13 -8.10
N THR A 49 12.48 -78.21 -6.86
CA THR A 49 12.37 -79.09 -5.66
C THR A 49 12.85 -78.30 -4.39
N ASP A 50 12.79 -78.87 -3.18
CA ASP A 50 13.36 -78.30 -1.93
C ASP A 50 14.90 -78.28 -1.84
N ALA A 51 15.45 -77.24 -1.19
CA ALA A 51 16.63 -77.30 -0.30
C ALA A 51 16.79 -75.97 0.49
N THR A 52 17.39 -76.01 1.68
CA THR A 52 17.51 -74.84 2.60
C THR A 52 18.92 -74.23 2.65
N SER A 53 18.98 -72.91 2.91
CA SER A 53 19.88 -72.20 3.86
C SER A 53 20.57 -70.91 3.36
N HIS A 54 20.48 -69.87 4.21
CA HIS A 54 21.35 -68.70 4.41
C HIS A 54 22.13 -68.00 3.26
N THR A 55 21.60 -66.82 2.85
CA THR A 55 22.31 -65.52 2.61
C THR A 55 23.41 -65.44 1.50
N PRO A 56 23.65 -64.25 0.87
CA PRO A 56 23.26 -62.89 1.29
C PRO A 56 22.31 -62.14 0.34
N VAL A 57 21.86 -60.96 0.79
CA VAL A 57 21.18 -59.95 -0.03
C VAL A 57 22.24 -59.03 -0.65
N THR A 58 22.00 -58.53 -1.86
CA THR A 58 22.76 -57.45 -2.51
C THR A 58 21.84 -56.29 -2.84
N ASP A 59 22.27 -55.06 -2.54
CA ASP A 59 21.49 -53.84 -2.72
C ASP A 59 21.31 -53.43 -4.19
N GLU A 60 20.11 -52.99 -4.57
CA GLU A 60 19.87 -51.88 -5.50
C GLU A 60 18.51 -51.22 -5.20
N ASP A 61 18.49 -50.19 -4.36
CA ASP A 61 17.33 -49.26 -4.26
C ASP A 61 17.77 -47.84 -3.81
N ASN A 62 18.79 -47.30 -4.50
CA ASN A 62 19.52 -46.10 -4.06
C ASN A 62 18.87 -44.78 -4.53
N LEU A 63 17.62 -44.54 -4.12
CA LEU A 63 16.86 -43.34 -4.47
C LEU A 63 17.17 -42.13 -3.55
N GLY A 64 17.35 -42.35 -2.24
CA GLY A 64 17.51 -41.27 -1.26
C GLY A 64 18.71 -40.34 -1.50
N TYR A 65 19.83 -40.87 -2.01
CA TYR A 65 21.07 -40.11 -2.21
C TYR A 65 20.97 -38.98 -3.26
N LYS A 66 19.90 -38.92 -4.06
CA LYS A 66 19.72 -37.86 -5.06
C LYS A 66 18.92 -36.67 -4.54
N GLU A 67 17.98 -36.87 -3.62
CA GLU A 67 17.13 -35.78 -3.11
C GLU A 67 17.88 -34.90 -2.11
N GLU A 68 18.64 -35.48 -1.17
CA GLU A 68 19.50 -34.69 -0.26
C GLU A 68 20.49 -33.81 -1.04
N ASN A 69 21.15 -34.38 -2.07
CA ASN A 69 22.08 -33.64 -2.93
C ASN A 69 21.40 -32.52 -3.75
N ALA A 70 20.10 -32.61 -4.02
CA ALA A 70 19.34 -31.51 -4.61
C ALA A 70 19.07 -30.40 -3.58
N VAL A 71 18.62 -30.76 -2.37
CA VAL A 71 18.34 -29.82 -1.29
C VAL A 71 19.59 -29.06 -0.84
N TYR A 72 20.73 -29.73 -0.67
CA TYR A 72 22.00 -29.05 -0.35
C TYR A 72 22.43 -28.07 -1.44
N LYS A 73 22.19 -28.40 -2.71
CA LYS A 73 22.55 -27.54 -3.85
C LYS A 73 21.62 -26.33 -3.98
N GLU A 74 20.34 -26.48 -3.67
CA GLU A 74 19.38 -25.38 -3.57
C GLU A 74 19.73 -24.45 -2.40
N GLN A 75 20.05 -25.00 -1.23
CA GLN A 75 20.51 -24.20 -0.07
C GLN A 75 21.81 -23.42 -0.38
N GLN A 76 22.76 -24.02 -1.09
CA GLN A 76 23.98 -23.32 -1.53
C GLN A 76 23.68 -22.19 -2.52
N LEU A 77 22.75 -22.39 -3.46
CA LEU A 77 22.32 -21.35 -4.40
C LEU A 77 21.62 -20.19 -3.69
N LEU A 78 20.76 -20.49 -2.71
CA LEU A 78 20.11 -19.49 -1.86
C LEU A 78 21.14 -18.71 -1.03
N GLN A 79 22.08 -19.39 -0.37
CA GLN A 79 23.17 -18.74 0.38
C GLN A 79 24.05 -17.86 -0.50
N GLN A 80 24.36 -18.29 -1.74
CA GLN A 80 25.12 -17.47 -2.69
C GLN A 80 24.33 -16.25 -3.19
N GLN A 81 23.01 -16.35 -3.35
CA GLN A 81 22.15 -15.20 -3.66
C GLN A 81 22.10 -14.22 -2.48
N ASP A 82 21.89 -14.73 -1.26
CA ASP A 82 21.89 -13.96 -0.01
C ASP A 82 23.22 -13.21 0.20
N GLN A 83 24.34 -13.89 -0.01
CA GLN A 83 25.67 -13.31 0.15
C GLN A 83 25.96 -12.26 -0.92
N LYS A 84 25.52 -12.49 -2.17
CA LYS A 84 25.67 -11.53 -3.27
C LYS A 84 24.76 -10.30 -3.11
N LEU A 85 23.56 -10.47 -2.57
CA LEU A 85 22.68 -9.38 -2.14
C LEU A 85 23.37 -8.53 -1.07
N LYS A 86 23.84 -9.14 0.01
CA LYS A 86 24.56 -8.46 1.09
C LYS A 86 25.80 -7.72 0.61
N THR A 87 26.58 -8.29 -0.32
CA THR A 87 27.70 -7.57 -0.95
C THR A 87 27.23 -6.37 -1.77
N SER A 88 26.14 -6.49 -2.53
CA SER A 88 25.59 -5.35 -3.28
C SER A 88 24.96 -4.28 -2.38
N GLU A 89 24.38 -4.64 -1.25
CA GLU A 89 23.84 -3.72 -0.24
C GLU A 89 24.98 -2.97 0.47
N GLN A 90 26.06 -3.66 0.83
CA GLN A 90 27.28 -3.03 1.37
C GLN A 90 27.98 -2.14 0.33
N GLN A 91 27.89 -2.43 -0.97
CA GLN A 91 28.38 -1.54 -2.02
C GLN A 91 27.43 -0.35 -2.27
N GLU A 92 26.10 -0.50 -2.16
CA GLU A 92 25.18 0.65 -2.14
C GLU A 92 25.49 1.57 -0.93
N GLU A 93 25.71 1.04 0.27
CA GLU A 93 26.06 1.83 1.48
C GLU A 93 27.41 2.57 1.38
N LEU A 94 28.41 1.99 0.69
CA LEU A 94 29.76 2.58 0.57
C LEU A 94 29.86 3.68 -0.51
N GLU A 95 28.85 3.87 -1.36
CA GLU A 95 28.80 4.90 -2.42
C GLU A 95 27.73 5.99 -2.16
N GLU A 96 27.19 6.12 -0.94
CA GLU A 96 26.20 7.14 -0.62
C GLU A 96 26.81 8.56 -0.48
N GLU A 97 26.85 9.31 -1.58
CA GLU A 97 26.97 10.77 -1.56
C GLU A 97 25.85 11.40 -0.70
N GLU A 98 26.19 12.38 0.15
CA GLU A 98 25.22 13.02 1.06
C GLU A 98 24.08 13.71 0.29
N TYR A 99 22.87 13.16 0.39
CA TYR A 99 21.75 13.65 -0.40
C TYR A 99 21.16 14.96 0.13
N HIS A 100 21.51 16.07 -0.52
CA HIS A 100 20.91 17.37 -0.27
C HIS A 100 19.65 17.60 -1.15
N PRO A 101 18.44 17.71 -0.58
CA PRO A 101 17.21 17.92 -1.35
C PRO A 101 17.10 19.34 -1.90
N GLN A 102 16.81 19.47 -3.20
CA GLN A 102 16.66 20.76 -3.88
C GLN A 102 15.18 21.18 -4.01
N ILE A 103 14.90 22.48 -4.00
CA ILE A 103 13.55 23.03 -4.17
C ILE A 103 13.14 23.02 -5.65
N ARG A 104 12.04 22.34 -5.95
CA ARG A 104 11.34 22.39 -7.23
C ARG A 104 10.39 23.58 -7.24
N TRP A 105 10.90 24.75 -7.62
CA TRP A 105 10.17 26.02 -7.59
C TRP A 105 8.74 26.00 -8.22
N PRO A 106 8.48 25.33 -9.36
CA PRO A 106 7.11 25.25 -9.92
C PRO A 106 6.12 24.48 -9.05
N ASP A 107 6.61 23.49 -8.30
CA ASP A 107 5.80 22.70 -7.36
C ASP A 107 5.60 23.47 -6.05
N LEU A 108 6.64 24.15 -5.53
CA LEU A 108 6.51 25.02 -4.36
C LEU A 108 5.50 26.14 -4.62
N GLY A 109 5.64 26.88 -5.73
CA GLY A 109 4.69 27.93 -6.11
C GLY A 109 3.26 27.40 -6.31
N ALA A 110 3.11 26.15 -6.73
CA ALA A 110 1.80 25.50 -6.79
C ALA A 110 1.23 25.19 -5.40
N GLN A 111 2.05 24.70 -4.46
CA GLN A 111 1.60 24.51 -3.08
C GLN A 111 1.29 25.85 -2.40
N THR A 112 2.06 26.91 -2.65
CA THR A 112 1.75 28.26 -2.16
C THR A 112 0.41 28.78 -2.70
N PHE A 113 0.16 28.65 -4.01
CA PHE A 113 -1.11 29.03 -4.63
C PHE A 113 -2.32 28.26 -4.05
N LEU A 114 -2.14 26.99 -3.71
CA LEU A 114 -3.17 26.16 -3.08
C LEU A 114 -3.39 26.55 -1.61
N HIS A 115 -2.35 26.68 -0.79
CA HIS A 115 -2.53 26.97 0.64
C HIS A 115 -2.97 28.42 0.91
N VAL A 116 -2.43 29.41 0.17
CA VAL A 116 -2.91 30.80 0.26
C VAL A 116 -4.33 30.93 -0.32
N GLY A 117 -4.59 30.24 -1.43
CA GLY A 117 -5.91 30.22 -2.06
C GLY A 117 -6.99 29.54 -1.21
N ALA A 118 -6.61 28.54 -0.41
CA ALA A 118 -7.50 27.87 0.52
C ALA A 118 -7.91 28.77 1.70
N LEU A 119 -6.99 29.59 2.22
CA LEU A 119 -7.33 30.60 3.24
C LEU A 119 -8.31 31.64 2.68
N TYR A 120 -8.12 32.10 1.44
CA TYR A 120 -9.06 33.00 0.78
C TYR A 120 -10.42 32.33 0.48
N GLY A 121 -10.42 31.08 0.02
CA GLY A 121 -11.65 30.32 -0.18
C GLY A 121 -12.42 30.05 1.11
N LEU A 122 -11.72 29.81 2.23
CA LEU A 122 -12.31 29.68 3.56
C LEU A 122 -12.94 30.98 4.03
N TYR A 123 -12.31 32.13 3.79
CA TYR A 123 -12.91 33.45 4.01
C TYR A 123 -14.17 33.65 3.16
N GLN A 124 -14.12 33.31 1.86
CA GLN A 124 -15.26 33.43 0.94
C GLN A 124 -16.43 32.50 1.33
N LEU A 125 -16.15 31.35 1.97
CA LEU A 125 -17.17 30.39 2.40
C LEU A 125 -18.19 30.98 3.40
N PHE A 126 -17.78 31.96 4.22
CA PHE A 126 -18.69 32.65 5.14
C PHE A 126 -19.74 33.54 4.45
N TYR A 127 -19.54 33.86 3.16
CA TYR A 127 -20.45 34.67 2.34
C TYR A 127 -21.15 33.85 1.25
N ALA A 128 -20.82 32.56 1.13
CA ALA A 128 -21.31 31.68 0.07
C ALA A 128 -22.74 31.19 0.33
N ASN A 129 -23.37 30.67 -0.74
CA ASN A 129 -24.66 30.02 -0.61
C ASN A 129 -24.54 28.73 0.24
N PHE A 130 -25.53 28.44 1.09
CA PHE A 130 -25.57 27.21 1.89
C PHE A 130 -25.46 25.93 1.05
N TYR A 131 -26.02 25.93 -0.18
CA TYR A 131 -25.85 24.82 -1.11
C TYR A 131 -24.40 24.66 -1.58
N THR A 132 -23.61 25.74 -1.66
CA THR A 132 -22.17 25.69 -1.94
C THR A 132 -21.41 25.03 -0.79
N PHE A 133 -21.76 25.32 0.47
CA PHE A 133 -21.21 24.60 1.63
C PHE A 133 -21.54 23.10 1.58
N LEU A 134 -22.79 22.72 1.33
CA LEU A 134 -23.18 21.31 1.20
C LEU A 134 -22.45 20.62 0.03
N TRP A 135 -22.23 21.33 -1.08
CA TRP A 135 -21.48 20.82 -2.22
C TRP A 135 -19.98 20.62 -1.94
N VAL A 136 -19.35 21.48 -1.13
CA VAL A 136 -18.00 21.23 -0.59
C VAL A 136 -18.00 19.93 0.23
N VAL A 137 -18.95 19.74 1.16
CA VAL A 137 -19.02 18.51 1.97
C VAL A 137 -19.18 17.27 1.08
N VAL A 138 -20.12 17.28 0.14
CA VAL A 138 -20.34 16.16 -0.80
C VAL A 138 -19.09 15.88 -1.64
N THR A 139 -18.45 16.91 -2.20
CA THR A 139 -17.25 16.70 -3.03
C THR A 139 -16.01 16.28 -2.23
N VAL A 140 -15.87 16.69 -0.96
CA VAL A 140 -14.84 16.14 -0.05
C VAL A 140 -15.09 14.66 0.22
N TRP A 141 -16.32 14.26 0.57
CA TRP A 141 -16.65 12.86 0.88
C TRP A 141 -16.50 11.93 -0.34
N VAL A 142 -16.94 12.38 -1.52
CA VAL A 142 -16.71 11.66 -2.78
C VAL A 142 -15.21 11.56 -3.09
N SER A 143 -14.44 12.63 -2.90
CA SER A 143 -12.98 12.60 -3.07
C SER A 143 -12.32 11.58 -2.11
N GLY A 144 -12.76 11.57 -0.85
CA GLY A 144 -12.30 10.65 0.18
C GLY A 144 -12.52 9.20 -0.23
N ILE A 145 -13.76 8.80 -0.55
CA ILE A 145 -14.07 7.44 -1.05
C ILE A 145 -13.27 7.07 -2.30
N GLY A 146 -12.99 8.03 -3.19
CA GLY A 146 -12.11 7.83 -4.35
C GLY A 146 -10.67 7.47 -3.96
N ILE A 147 -10.12 8.11 -2.93
CA ILE A 147 -8.79 7.79 -2.38
C ILE A 147 -8.86 6.45 -1.63
N THR A 148 -9.73 6.33 -0.64
CA THR A 148 -9.70 5.26 0.37
C THR A 148 -10.21 3.92 -0.16
N ALA A 149 -11.40 3.86 -0.76
CA ALA A 149 -11.88 2.64 -1.39
C ALA A 149 -11.16 2.37 -2.72
N GLY A 150 -10.92 3.42 -3.52
CA GLY A 150 -10.31 3.33 -4.85
C GLY A 150 -8.78 3.16 -4.84
N ALA A 151 -8.05 4.28 -4.82
CA ALA A 151 -6.58 4.27 -4.99
C ALA A 151 -5.86 3.40 -3.95
N HIS A 152 -6.32 3.45 -2.71
CA HIS A 152 -5.75 2.77 -1.55
C HIS A 152 -6.16 1.29 -1.48
N ARG A 153 -7.36 1.00 -0.94
CA ARG A 153 -7.78 -0.38 -0.61
C ARG A 153 -7.89 -1.28 -1.85
N LEU A 154 -8.50 -0.80 -2.93
CA LEU A 154 -8.65 -1.57 -4.18
C LEU A 154 -7.34 -1.64 -4.98
N TRP A 155 -6.82 -0.51 -5.48
CA TRP A 155 -5.73 -0.53 -6.46
C TRP A 155 -4.33 -0.69 -5.84
N SER A 156 -4.05 -0.12 -4.67
CA SER A 156 -2.74 -0.35 -4.03
C SER A 156 -2.65 -1.74 -3.40
N HIS A 157 -3.65 -2.09 -2.58
CA HIS A 157 -3.58 -3.26 -1.68
C HIS A 157 -4.31 -4.51 -2.15
N LYS A 158 -5.13 -4.44 -3.20
CA LYS A 158 -5.91 -5.58 -3.71
C LYS A 158 -6.76 -6.25 -2.62
N SER A 159 -7.26 -5.47 -1.65
CA SER A 159 -7.92 -6.00 -0.44
C SER A 159 -9.35 -6.50 -0.69
N TYR A 160 -9.95 -6.08 -1.80
CA TYR A 160 -11.18 -6.62 -2.38
C TYR A 160 -11.13 -6.52 -3.91
N THR A 161 -12.13 -7.06 -4.61
CA THR A 161 -12.28 -6.94 -6.07
C THR A 161 -13.56 -6.19 -6.43
N ALA A 162 -13.50 -5.36 -7.47
CA ALA A 162 -14.58 -4.46 -7.87
C ALA A 162 -15.07 -4.73 -9.31
N SER A 163 -16.40 -4.77 -9.46
CA SER A 163 -17.09 -4.80 -10.75
C SER A 163 -16.75 -3.58 -11.62
N LEU A 164 -16.95 -3.68 -12.94
CA LEU A 164 -16.65 -2.58 -13.87
C LEU A 164 -17.36 -1.25 -13.51
N PRO A 165 -18.67 -1.22 -13.17
CA PRO A 165 -19.33 0.02 -12.75
C PRO A 165 -18.71 0.64 -11.50
N LEU A 166 -18.35 -0.18 -10.50
CA LEU A 166 -17.72 0.30 -9.27
C LEU A 166 -16.31 0.84 -9.52
N ARG A 167 -15.52 0.20 -10.40
CA ARG A 167 -14.20 0.72 -10.80
C ARG A 167 -14.30 2.06 -11.52
N ILE A 168 -15.28 2.22 -12.41
CA ILE A 168 -15.53 3.50 -13.11
C ILE A 168 -15.95 4.59 -12.10
N LEU A 169 -16.85 4.27 -11.15
CA LEU A 169 -17.27 5.19 -10.10
C LEU A 169 -16.10 5.64 -9.22
N LEU A 170 -15.25 4.70 -8.78
CA LEU A 170 -14.07 4.99 -7.97
C LEU A 170 -13.00 5.77 -8.75
N ALA A 171 -12.81 5.50 -10.04
CA ALA A 171 -11.89 6.25 -10.89
C ALA A 171 -12.35 7.70 -11.11
N PHE A 172 -13.67 7.91 -11.26
CA PHE A 172 -14.27 9.24 -11.31
C PHE A 172 -14.13 9.97 -9.97
N ALA A 173 -14.48 9.33 -8.86
CA ALA A 173 -14.34 9.87 -7.51
C ALA A 173 -12.89 10.27 -7.17
N PHE A 174 -11.91 9.41 -7.51
CA PHE A 174 -10.49 9.72 -7.35
C PHE A 174 -10.01 10.84 -8.30
N SER A 175 -10.63 10.98 -9.49
CA SER A 175 -10.35 12.10 -10.40
C SER A 175 -10.96 13.43 -9.93
N ILE A 176 -11.94 13.42 -9.02
CA ILE A 176 -12.38 14.62 -8.27
C ILE A 176 -11.37 14.97 -7.17
N ALA A 177 -10.78 13.95 -6.53
CA ALA A 177 -9.73 14.10 -5.52
C ALA A 177 -8.39 14.59 -6.09
N GLY A 178 -8.09 14.27 -7.35
CA GLY A 178 -7.00 14.84 -8.15
C GLY A 178 -5.58 14.57 -7.65
N GLN A 179 -5.37 13.49 -6.90
CA GLN A 179 -4.06 13.10 -6.35
C GLN A 179 -3.23 12.27 -7.35
N ARG A 180 -2.97 12.81 -8.55
CA ARG A 180 -2.41 12.07 -9.72
C ARG A 180 -3.36 10.95 -10.22
N ASP A 181 -2.86 10.16 -11.17
CA ASP A 181 -3.52 8.96 -11.64
C ASP A 181 -3.39 7.79 -10.64
N ALA A 182 -4.36 6.88 -10.66
CA ALA A 182 -4.46 5.79 -9.69
C ALA A 182 -3.26 4.82 -9.76
N TYR A 183 -2.67 4.63 -10.94
CA TYR A 183 -1.45 3.84 -11.11
C TYR A 183 -0.26 4.50 -10.38
N THR A 184 -0.01 5.80 -10.61
CA THR A 184 1.12 6.50 -10.01
C THR A 184 0.96 6.67 -8.50
N TRP A 185 -0.28 6.89 -8.02
CA TRP A 185 -0.58 6.90 -6.58
C TRP A 185 -0.29 5.53 -5.96
N ALA A 186 -0.80 4.45 -6.56
CA ALA A 186 -0.59 3.09 -6.07
C ALA A 186 0.87 2.63 -6.15
N LEU A 187 1.65 3.09 -7.14
CA LEU A 187 3.08 2.86 -7.18
C LEU A 187 3.78 3.50 -5.99
N ASP A 188 3.59 4.80 -5.78
CA ASP A 188 4.22 5.53 -4.66
C ASP A 188 3.79 4.96 -3.30
N HIS A 189 2.54 4.51 -3.17
CA HIS A 189 2.02 3.90 -1.94
C HIS A 189 2.52 2.45 -1.70
N ARG A 190 2.66 1.62 -2.75
CA ARG A 190 3.29 0.29 -2.63
C ARG A 190 4.76 0.38 -2.23
N ILE A 191 5.47 1.43 -2.63
CA ILE A 191 6.85 1.71 -2.22
C ILE A 191 6.90 2.12 -0.75
N HIS A 192 6.02 3.05 -0.35
CA HIS A 192 5.89 3.48 1.04
C HIS A 192 5.71 2.28 1.98
N HIS A 193 4.76 1.37 1.73
CA HIS A 193 4.62 0.16 2.57
C HIS A 193 5.83 -0.78 2.54
N LYS A 194 6.50 -0.95 1.39
CA LYS A 194 7.62 -1.89 1.24
C LYS A 194 8.93 -1.37 1.85
N PHE A 195 9.09 -0.05 1.93
CA PHE A 195 10.32 0.61 2.35
C PHE A 195 10.08 1.73 3.39
N SER A 196 8.99 1.59 4.16
CA SER A 196 8.48 2.54 5.15
C SER A 196 9.61 3.10 6.03
N GLU A 197 9.65 4.43 6.18
CA GLU A 197 10.61 5.11 7.04
C GLU A 197 12.10 4.83 6.67
N THR A 198 12.37 4.67 5.37
CA THR A 198 13.74 4.67 4.77
C THR A 198 13.83 5.73 3.67
N ASP A 199 15.01 5.98 3.12
CA ASP A 199 15.20 6.91 2.00
C ASP A 199 14.67 6.40 0.65
N ALA A 200 14.08 5.20 0.60
CA ALA A 200 13.27 4.74 -0.52
C ALA A 200 11.77 5.06 -0.37
N ASP A 201 11.31 5.46 0.82
CA ASP A 201 9.94 5.94 1.06
C ASP A 201 9.75 7.37 0.49
N PRO A 202 8.76 7.60 -0.41
CA PRO A 202 8.48 8.93 -0.95
C PRO A 202 8.21 10.02 0.09
N HIS A 203 7.69 9.68 1.28
CA HIS A 203 7.29 10.62 2.33
C HIS A 203 7.85 10.27 3.73
N ASN A 204 9.01 9.58 3.77
CA ASN A 204 9.75 9.14 4.97
C ASN A 204 9.55 10.02 6.22
N ALA A 205 8.80 9.51 7.20
CA ALA A 205 8.48 10.21 8.45
C ALA A 205 9.71 10.60 9.29
N LYS A 206 10.84 9.88 9.19
CA LYS A 206 12.09 10.22 9.91
C LYS A 206 12.66 11.57 9.48
N ARG A 207 12.27 12.09 8.31
CA ARG A 207 12.67 13.43 7.82
C ARG A 207 11.84 14.58 8.41
N GLY A 208 11.00 14.29 9.40
CA GLY A 208 10.24 15.27 10.17
C GLY A 208 8.87 15.61 9.58
N PHE A 209 7.97 16.10 10.44
CA PHE A 209 6.55 16.30 10.15
C PHE A 209 6.31 17.06 8.83
N PHE A 210 7.01 18.18 8.63
CA PHE A 210 6.83 19.03 7.46
C PHE A 210 7.22 18.32 6.15
N PHE A 211 8.25 17.46 6.17
CA PHE A 211 8.63 16.68 4.99
C PHE A 211 7.54 15.68 4.61
N ALA A 212 7.12 14.85 5.57
CA ALA A 212 6.12 13.80 5.37
C ALA A 212 4.74 14.34 4.99
N HIS A 213 4.36 15.49 5.56
CA HIS A 213 3.09 16.15 5.28
C HIS A 213 3.08 16.75 3.86
N VAL A 214 3.99 17.68 3.54
CA VAL A 214 3.92 18.47 2.29
C VAL A 214 5.26 18.69 1.58
N GLY A 215 6.39 18.67 2.30
CA GLY A 215 7.72 18.94 1.74
C GLY A 215 8.13 17.98 0.62
N TRP A 216 7.71 16.72 0.69
CA TRP A 216 7.98 15.70 -0.33
C TRP A 216 7.43 16.03 -1.73
N LEU A 217 6.45 16.93 -1.84
CA LEU A 217 5.83 17.30 -3.12
C LEU A 217 6.64 18.34 -3.91
N PHE A 218 7.40 19.19 -3.23
CA PHE A 218 8.15 20.30 -3.83
C PHE A 218 9.66 20.24 -3.60
N LEU A 219 10.16 19.23 -2.89
CA LEU A 219 11.57 18.86 -2.88
C LEU A 219 11.85 17.80 -3.97
N THR A 220 13.11 17.68 -4.38
CA THR A 220 13.55 16.54 -5.18
C THR A 220 13.40 15.23 -4.39
N PRO A 221 12.93 14.12 -5.01
CA PRO A 221 12.88 12.82 -4.36
C PRO A 221 14.28 12.23 -4.21
N HIS A 222 14.51 11.49 -3.13
CA HIS A 222 15.80 10.81 -2.91
C HIS A 222 16.06 9.76 -4.02
N PRO A 223 17.31 9.57 -4.50
CA PRO A 223 17.62 8.64 -5.59
C PRO A 223 17.11 7.21 -5.35
N LYS A 224 17.20 6.69 -4.12
CA LYS A 224 16.64 5.39 -3.73
C LYS A 224 15.14 5.27 -4.05
N VAL A 225 14.31 6.32 -3.88
CA VAL A 225 12.88 6.30 -4.29
C VAL A 225 12.75 6.05 -5.80
N VAL A 226 13.57 6.72 -6.61
CA VAL A 226 13.56 6.61 -8.08
C VAL A 226 14.10 5.25 -8.55
N ALA A 227 15.06 4.68 -7.82
CA ALA A 227 15.57 3.33 -8.06
C ALA A 227 14.53 2.26 -7.70
N LYS A 228 14.05 2.23 -6.45
CA LYS A 228 13.13 1.18 -5.98
C LYS A 228 11.72 1.31 -6.61
N ARG A 229 11.33 2.45 -7.20
CA ARG A 229 10.18 2.59 -8.14
C ARG A 229 10.19 1.56 -9.29
N LYS A 230 11.35 1.07 -9.71
CA LYS A 230 11.50 0.13 -10.83
C LYS A 230 11.32 -1.35 -10.42
N VAL A 231 11.26 -1.66 -9.12
CA VAL A 231 11.22 -3.05 -8.60
C VAL A 231 9.90 -3.38 -7.89
N ILE A 232 8.87 -2.58 -8.09
CA ILE A 232 7.50 -2.86 -7.67
C ILE A 232 6.74 -3.45 -8.87
N ASP A 233 6.13 -4.61 -8.65
CA ASP A 233 5.16 -5.16 -9.61
C ASP A 233 3.90 -4.27 -9.67
N MET A 234 3.53 -3.90 -10.89
CA MET A 234 2.38 -3.07 -11.23
C MET A 234 1.50 -3.72 -12.32
N SER A 235 1.84 -4.94 -12.76
CA SER A 235 1.21 -5.63 -13.90
C SER A 235 -0.31 -5.78 -13.76
N ASP A 236 -0.80 -5.90 -12.53
CA ASP A 236 -2.22 -5.92 -12.20
C ASP A 236 -2.97 -4.61 -12.51
N LEU A 237 -2.29 -3.46 -12.38
CA LEU A 237 -2.85 -2.16 -12.74
C LEU A 237 -2.69 -1.86 -14.23
N GLU A 238 -1.65 -2.39 -14.87
CA GLU A 238 -1.50 -2.37 -16.34
C GLU A 238 -2.60 -3.19 -17.03
N ALA A 239 -3.03 -4.29 -16.40
CA ALA A 239 -4.19 -5.09 -16.81
C ALA A 239 -5.55 -4.43 -16.49
N ASP A 240 -5.62 -3.47 -15.57
CA ASP A 240 -6.85 -2.73 -15.27
C ASP A 240 -7.07 -1.61 -16.30
N ALA A 241 -7.88 -1.91 -17.32
CA ALA A 241 -8.27 -0.95 -18.35
C ALA A 241 -8.92 0.34 -17.83
N VAL A 242 -9.55 0.36 -16.64
CA VAL A 242 -10.10 1.57 -16.02
C VAL A 242 -8.97 2.41 -15.41
N CYS A 243 -8.04 1.77 -14.70
CA CYS A 243 -6.85 2.42 -14.16
C CYS A 243 -6.00 3.03 -15.29
N MET A 244 -5.74 2.26 -16.35
CA MET A 244 -4.96 2.73 -17.49
C MET A 244 -5.68 3.77 -18.37
N PHE A 245 -7.02 3.73 -18.44
CA PHE A 245 -7.80 4.83 -19.01
C PHE A 245 -7.65 6.12 -18.19
N GLN A 246 -7.82 6.04 -16.87
CA GLN A 246 -7.73 7.19 -15.97
C GLN A 246 -6.31 7.80 -15.99
N ARG A 247 -5.28 6.96 -16.08
CA ARG A 247 -3.88 7.37 -16.32
C ARG A 247 -3.68 8.06 -17.67
N LYS A 248 -4.13 7.43 -18.77
CA LYS A 248 -3.97 7.97 -20.14
C LYS A 248 -4.63 9.34 -20.31
N TYR A 249 -5.77 9.55 -19.66
CA TYR A 249 -6.55 10.80 -19.74
C TYR A 249 -6.47 11.65 -18.47
N TYR A 250 -5.44 11.45 -17.62
CA TYR A 250 -5.38 12.10 -16.30
C TYR A 250 -5.47 13.63 -16.37
N ILE A 251 -4.75 14.28 -17.28
CA ILE A 251 -4.75 15.76 -17.38
C ILE A 251 -6.15 16.32 -17.71
N PRO A 252 -6.86 15.89 -18.77
CA PRO A 252 -8.23 16.35 -19.01
C PRO A 252 -9.24 15.86 -17.96
N LEU A 253 -9.06 14.68 -17.36
CA LEU A 253 -9.91 14.21 -16.27
C LEU A 253 -9.74 15.05 -15.00
N PHE A 254 -8.51 15.44 -14.64
CA PHE A 254 -8.24 16.37 -13.55
C PHE A 254 -8.86 17.75 -13.81
N ALA A 255 -8.65 18.31 -15.02
CA ALA A 255 -9.26 19.58 -15.39
C ALA A 255 -10.80 19.52 -15.31
N LEU A 256 -11.42 18.44 -15.78
CA LEU A 256 -12.87 18.27 -15.74
C LEU A 256 -13.42 17.98 -14.33
N CYS A 257 -12.88 16.98 -13.65
CA CYS A 257 -13.43 16.44 -12.40
C CYS A 257 -12.91 17.14 -11.14
N SER A 258 -11.65 17.61 -11.11
CA SER A 258 -11.12 18.37 -9.96
C SER A 258 -11.42 19.87 -10.06
N ILE A 259 -11.52 20.46 -11.26
CA ILE A 259 -11.74 21.91 -11.44
C ILE A 259 -13.13 22.24 -12.00
N VAL A 260 -13.41 21.91 -13.26
CA VAL A 260 -14.58 22.45 -13.99
C VAL A 260 -15.90 22.01 -13.36
N LEU A 261 -16.12 20.72 -13.14
CA LEU A 261 -17.38 20.21 -12.59
C LEU A 261 -17.64 20.75 -11.16
N PRO A 262 -16.70 20.69 -10.19
CA PRO A 262 -16.92 21.25 -8.86
C PRO A 262 -17.18 22.75 -8.83
N VAL A 263 -16.62 23.54 -9.76
CA VAL A 263 -16.80 25.00 -9.82
C VAL A 263 -18.05 25.41 -10.61
N ALA A 264 -18.36 24.71 -11.71
CA ALA A 264 -19.49 25.02 -12.57
C ALA A 264 -20.85 24.62 -11.95
N VAL A 265 -20.90 23.55 -11.14
CA VAL A 265 -22.16 23.10 -10.52
C VAL A 265 -22.78 24.20 -9.63
N PRO A 266 -22.06 24.81 -8.66
CA PRO A 266 -22.62 25.89 -7.84
C PRO A 266 -22.99 27.13 -8.65
N TRP A 267 -22.15 27.48 -9.62
CA TRP A 267 -22.37 28.65 -10.49
C TRP A 267 -23.63 28.51 -11.34
N TYR A 268 -23.89 27.32 -11.87
CA TYR A 268 -25.01 27.06 -12.79
C TYR A 268 -26.32 26.70 -12.07
N PHE A 269 -26.29 25.86 -11.04
CA PHE A 269 -27.52 25.31 -10.43
C PHE A 269 -28.13 26.15 -9.31
N TRP A 270 -27.34 27.01 -8.64
CA TRP A 270 -27.86 27.93 -7.62
C TRP A 270 -27.23 29.32 -7.65
N ASN A 271 -26.71 29.74 -8.82
CA ASN A 271 -26.20 31.09 -9.11
C ASN A 271 -25.10 31.57 -8.14
N GLU A 272 -24.26 30.65 -7.64
CA GLU A 272 -23.07 31.04 -6.87
C GLU A 272 -22.13 31.90 -7.73
N ASN A 273 -21.48 32.90 -7.14
CA ASN A 273 -20.57 33.74 -7.91
C ASN A 273 -19.38 32.91 -8.43
N LEU A 274 -19.09 32.95 -9.73
CA LEU A 274 -18.06 32.10 -10.35
C LEU A 274 -16.67 32.25 -9.71
N TRP A 275 -16.30 33.44 -9.24
CA TRP A 275 -15.05 33.68 -8.52
C TRP A 275 -15.07 33.03 -7.13
N MET A 276 -16.15 33.21 -6.36
CA MET A 276 -16.32 32.53 -5.06
C MET A 276 -16.31 31.01 -5.25
N SER A 277 -17.05 30.49 -6.24
CA SER A 277 -17.08 29.07 -6.56
C SER A 277 -15.71 28.52 -6.93
N PHE A 278 -14.88 29.26 -7.67
CA PHE A 278 -13.51 28.84 -7.98
C PHE A 278 -12.64 28.70 -6.72
N TRP A 279 -12.61 29.72 -5.85
CA TRP A 279 -11.75 29.68 -4.66
C TRP A 279 -12.27 28.71 -3.59
N ILE A 280 -13.58 28.53 -3.46
CA ILE A 280 -14.19 27.57 -2.53
C ILE A 280 -14.08 26.14 -3.10
N ASN A 281 -14.67 25.87 -4.26
CA ASN A 281 -14.93 24.51 -4.74
C ASN A 281 -13.77 23.91 -5.54
N PHE A 282 -12.91 24.71 -6.17
CA PHE A 282 -11.59 24.22 -6.58
C PHE A 282 -10.60 24.40 -5.44
N ASN A 283 -10.12 25.62 -5.18
CA ASN A 283 -8.86 25.82 -4.45
C ASN A 283 -8.92 25.34 -2.98
N MET A 284 -9.85 25.85 -2.17
CA MET A 284 -10.01 25.44 -0.77
C MET A 284 -10.38 23.96 -0.62
N ARG A 285 -11.41 23.49 -1.31
CA ARG A 285 -11.89 22.10 -1.23
C ARG A 285 -10.83 21.08 -1.65
N PHE A 286 -10.06 21.36 -2.71
CA PHE A 286 -8.95 20.51 -3.14
C PHE A 286 -7.82 20.49 -2.10
N THR A 287 -7.42 21.66 -1.59
CA THR A 287 -6.36 21.79 -0.58
C THR A 287 -6.73 21.15 0.76
N TRP A 288 -8.00 21.21 1.16
CA TRP A 288 -8.54 20.49 2.31
C TRP A 288 -8.36 18.97 2.14
N THR A 289 -8.84 18.39 1.03
CA THR A 289 -8.68 16.96 0.72
C THR A 289 -7.21 16.54 0.67
N LEU A 290 -6.31 17.40 0.18
CA LEU A 290 -4.86 17.16 0.23
C LEU A 290 -4.35 17.08 1.67
N ASN A 291 -4.60 18.09 2.50
CA ASN A 291 -4.11 18.13 3.89
C ASN A 291 -4.68 16.98 4.75
N VAL A 292 -5.94 16.59 4.53
CA VAL A 292 -6.56 15.42 5.16
C VAL A 292 -5.82 14.13 4.82
N ALA A 293 -5.45 13.91 3.55
CA ALA A 293 -4.63 12.76 3.17
C ALA A 293 -3.21 12.87 3.75
N PHE A 294 -2.60 14.06 3.76
CA PHE A 294 -1.26 14.28 4.28
C PHE A 294 -1.15 14.09 5.81
N PHE A 295 -2.26 14.16 6.56
CA PHE A 295 -2.28 13.79 7.98
C PHE A 295 -2.10 12.28 8.20
N VAL A 296 -2.43 11.44 7.21
CA VAL A 296 -2.09 10.00 7.26
C VAL A 296 -0.57 9.86 7.25
N ASN A 297 0.09 10.40 6.22
CA ASN A 297 1.55 10.36 6.04
C ASN A 297 2.35 10.97 7.22
N SER A 298 1.82 12.02 7.89
CA SER A 298 2.54 12.71 8.96
C SER A 298 2.06 12.38 10.38
N VAL A 299 0.80 12.65 10.72
CA VAL A 299 0.27 12.44 12.08
C VAL A 299 0.21 10.95 12.39
N ALA A 300 -0.26 10.13 11.45
CA ALA A 300 -0.37 8.69 11.64
C ALA A 300 0.96 7.91 11.46
N HIS A 301 2.10 8.60 11.40
CA HIS A 301 3.45 8.03 11.64
C HIS A 301 4.21 8.71 12.81
N MET A 302 3.54 9.55 13.60
CA MET A 302 4.20 10.34 14.66
C MET A 302 3.45 10.38 15.98
N TYR A 303 2.10 10.40 15.94
CA TYR A 303 1.29 10.68 17.12
C TYR A 303 0.14 9.66 17.22
N GLY A 304 0.02 9.02 18.38
CA GLY A 304 -0.94 7.95 18.65
C GLY A 304 -0.26 6.66 19.11
N ASN A 305 -1.05 5.61 19.29
CA ASN A 305 -0.60 4.36 19.91
C ASN A 305 -0.16 3.32 18.87
N LYS A 306 0.53 2.26 19.30
CA LYS A 306 1.03 1.17 18.44
C LYS A 306 0.62 -0.23 18.93
N PRO A 307 -0.69 -0.50 19.06
CA PRO A 307 -1.24 -1.75 19.62
C PRO A 307 -0.89 -3.05 18.89
N TYR A 308 -0.39 -3.02 17.65
CA TYR A 308 -0.12 -4.22 16.84
C TYR A 308 1.36 -4.42 16.52
N ASP A 309 2.12 -3.34 16.31
CA ASP A 309 3.58 -3.39 16.22
C ASP A 309 4.23 -2.05 16.60
N LYS A 310 4.96 -2.02 17.73
CA LYS A 310 5.65 -0.83 18.24
C LYS A 310 6.92 -0.44 17.47
N ASN A 311 7.45 -1.34 16.64
CA ASN A 311 8.71 -1.16 15.91
C ASN A 311 8.53 -0.36 14.60
N LEU A 312 7.30 -0.22 14.12
CA LEU A 312 6.93 0.67 13.01
C LEU A 312 6.75 2.11 13.52
N MET A 313 6.86 3.15 12.67
CA MET A 313 6.48 4.51 13.11
C MET A 313 4.97 4.76 13.02
N SER A 314 4.26 4.06 12.13
CA SER A 314 2.79 4.14 11.97
C SER A 314 2.01 3.98 13.29
N THR A 315 0.99 4.82 13.53
CA THR A 315 0.20 4.91 14.77
C THR A 315 -1.32 4.81 14.54
N GLU A 316 -2.06 4.43 15.58
CA GLU A 316 -3.52 4.60 15.63
C GLU A 316 -3.85 6.04 16.04
N ALA A 317 -4.42 6.81 15.12
CA ALA A 317 -4.75 8.23 15.29
C ALA A 317 -6.26 8.48 15.00
N PRO A 318 -7.15 8.40 16.01
CA PRO A 318 -8.60 8.49 15.80
C PRO A 318 -9.09 9.77 15.11
N ILE A 319 -8.41 10.91 15.33
CA ILE A 319 -8.72 12.19 14.67
C ILE A 319 -8.43 12.11 13.15
N VAL A 320 -7.31 11.48 12.77
CA VAL A 320 -7.00 11.21 11.35
C VAL A 320 -8.04 10.25 10.78
N SER A 321 -8.49 9.26 11.56
CA SER A 321 -9.49 8.29 11.08
C SER A 321 -10.86 8.93 10.82
N LEU A 322 -11.27 9.89 11.66
CA LEU A 322 -12.47 10.70 11.44
C LEU A 322 -12.36 11.55 10.15
N LEU A 323 -11.23 12.24 9.96
CA LEU A 323 -11.03 13.13 8.81
C LEU A 323 -10.82 12.37 7.49
N ALA A 324 -10.00 11.33 7.51
CA ALA A 324 -9.64 10.49 6.35
C ALA A 324 -10.55 9.24 6.21
N MET A 325 -11.78 9.30 6.73
CA MET A 325 -12.85 8.31 6.49
C MET A 325 -12.51 6.84 6.83
N GLY A 326 -11.53 6.60 7.70
CA GLY A 326 -11.07 5.28 8.15
C GLY A 326 -9.55 5.08 8.21
N GLU A 327 -8.75 5.87 7.50
CA GLU A 327 -7.31 5.55 7.32
C GLU A 327 -6.38 5.97 8.47
N GLY A 328 -6.93 6.43 9.60
CA GLY A 328 -6.16 6.74 10.80
C GLY A 328 -5.83 5.54 11.68
N TRP A 329 -6.32 4.33 11.36
CA TRP A 329 -5.96 3.08 12.02
C TRP A 329 -4.64 2.52 11.45
N HIS A 330 -3.60 3.34 11.48
CA HIS A 330 -2.45 3.19 10.61
C HIS A 330 -1.41 2.17 11.10
N ASN A 331 -1.34 1.93 12.42
CA ASN A 331 -0.55 0.82 12.96
C ASN A 331 -1.18 -0.52 12.57
N TYR A 332 -2.50 -0.65 12.61
CA TYR A 332 -3.19 -1.83 12.08
C TYR A 332 -2.90 -1.99 10.59
N HIS A 333 -3.04 -0.90 9.83
CA HIS A 333 -2.91 -0.92 8.39
C HIS A 333 -1.49 -1.33 7.92
N HIS A 334 -0.42 -0.80 8.51
CA HIS A 334 0.94 -1.21 8.12
C HIS A 334 1.28 -2.64 8.52
N VAL A 335 0.67 -3.16 9.60
CA VAL A 335 0.84 -4.55 10.03
C VAL A 335 0.03 -5.53 9.17
N PHE A 336 -1.12 -5.08 8.63
CA PHE A 336 -2.06 -5.88 7.84
C PHE A 336 -2.54 -5.16 6.56
N PRO A 337 -1.64 -4.79 5.63
CA PRO A 337 -1.97 -3.90 4.51
C PRO A 337 -3.02 -4.48 3.55
N TRP A 338 -3.18 -5.81 3.52
CA TRP A 338 -4.18 -6.50 2.71
C TRP A 338 -5.60 -6.53 3.31
N ASP A 339 -5.83 -6.01 4.52
CA ASP A 339 -7.16 -5.97 5.14
C ASP A 339 -8.05 -4.88 4.52
N TYR A 340 -9.24 -5.24 4.04
CA TYR A 340 -10.14 -4.30 3.36
C TYR A 340 -10.75 -3.24 4.29
N LYS A 341 -10.75 -3.47 5.61
CA LYS A 341 -11.24 -2.53 6.61
C LYS A 341 -10.21 -1.47 6.97
N THR A 342 -8.92 -1.78 6.81
CA THR A 342 -7.75 -1.02 7.31
C THR A 342 -7.71 -0.73 8.82
N GLY A 343 -8.64 -1.28 9.61
CA GLY A 343 -8.64 -1.24 11.09
C GLY A 343 -9.25 -2.51 11.71
N GLU A 344 -8.92 -2.81 12.98
CA GLU A 344 -9.46 -4.00 13.66
C GLU A 344 -10.98 -3.92 13.84
N PHE A 345 -11.46 -2.86 14.47
CA PHE A 345 -12.84 -2.72 14.92
C PHE A 345 -13.79 -2.31 13.77
N GLY A 346 -14.94 -2.98 13.69
CA GLY A 346 -15.92 -2.83 12.60
C GLY A 346 -16.92 -1.68 12.76
N ASN A 347 -16.62 -0.66 13.57
CA ASN A 347 -17.51 0.46 13.81
C ASN A 347 -17.38 1.55 12.72
N TYR A 348 -18.34 1.58 11.79
CA TYR A 348 -18.35 2.51 10.65
C TYR A 348 -18.25 4.01 11.01
N SER A 349 -18.53 4.40 12.26
CA SER A 349 -18.44 5.78 12.74
C SER A 349 -17.05 6.40 12.61
N LEU A 350 -15.99 5.59 12.69
CA LEU A 350 -14.60 5.97 12.40
C LEU A 350 -14.03 5.12 11.26
N ASN A 351 -14.88 4.63 10.36
CA ASN A 351 -14.48 3.84 9.19
C ASN A 351 -15.57 3.79 8.11
N ILE A 352 -15.97 4.97 7.64
CA ILE A 352 -17.05 5.17 6.64
C ILE A 352 -16.74 4.41 5.35
N THR A 353 -15.46 4.34 4.97
CA THR A 353 -14.98 3.62 3.78
C THR A 353 -15.32 2.12 3.84
N THR A 354 -15.15 1.46 4.99
CA THR A 354 -15.55 0.05 5.16
C THR A 354 -17.04 -0.13 4.93
N GLY A 355 -17.88 0.73 5.52
CA GLY A 355 -19.34 0.70 5.30
C GLY A 355 -19.74 0.91 3.84
N PHE A 356 -19.04 1.77 3.10
CA PHE A 356 -19.24 1.95 1.67
C PHE A 356 -18.87 0.69 0.85
N ILE A 357 -17.73 0.05 1.16
CA ILE A 357 -17.31 -1.20 0.51
C ILE A 357 -18.29 -2.33 0.82
N ASP A 358 -18.82 -2.39 2.04
CA ASP A 358 -19.78 -3.40 2.49
C ASP A 358 -21.16 -3.22 1.85
N PHE A 359 -21.64 -1.99 1.70
CA PHE A 359 -22.82 -1.67 0.91
C PHE A 359 -22.63 -2.06 -0.57
N CYS A 360 -21.47 -1.75 -1.16
CA CYS A 360 -21.13 -2.20 -2.50
C CYS A 360 -21.05 -3.73 -2.62
N ALA A 361 -20.65 -4.44 -1.56
CA ALA A 361 -20.61 -5.90 -1.54
C ALA A 361 -22.01 -6.51 -1.40
N TRP A 362 -22.91 -5.88 -0.64
CA TRP A 362 -24.33 -6.24 -0.56
C TRP A 362 -25.03 -6.07 -1.93
N LEU A 363 -24.71 -5.00 -2.67
CA LEU A 363 -25.13 -4.83 -4.07
C LEU A 363 -24.45 -5.79 -5.07
N GLY A 364 -23.54 -6.66 -4.62
CA GLY A 364 -22.76 -7.57 -5.47
C GLY A 364 -21.71 -6.89 -6.35
N LEU A 365 -21.52 -5.58 -6.21
CA LEU A 365 -20.57 -4.74 -6.97
C LEU A 365 -19.13 -4.89 -6.47
N ALA A 366 -18.93 -5.26 -5.20
CA ALA A 366 -17.65 -5.62 -4.59
C ALA A 366 -17.66 -7.09 -4.12
N LYS A 367 -16.52 -7.79 -4.24
CA LYS A 367 -16.36 -9.21 -3.88
C LYS A 367 -14.98 -9.46 -3.27
N GLY A 368 -14.77 -10.63 -2.67
CA GLY A 368 -13.44 -11.05 -2.20
C GLY A 368 -12.79 -10.16 -1.13
N ARG A 369 -13.59 -9.46 -0.31
CA ARG A 369 -13.14 -8.66 0.85
C ARG A 369 -12.27 -9.52 1.78
N LYS A 370 -10.99 -9.18 1.92
CA LYS A 370 -10.02 -9.87 2.79
C LYS A 370 -10.02 -9.24 4.18
N SER A 371 -10.41 -9.99 5.21
CA SER A 371 -10.25 -9.59 6.61
C SER A 371 -9.22 -10.50 7.30
N VAL A 372 -8.41 -9.92 8.18
CA VAL A 372 -7.57 -10.66 9.13
C VAL A 372 -8.48 -11.36 10.14
N SER A 373 -8.08 -12.55 10.62
CA SER A 373 -8.80 -13.26 11.68
C SER A 373 -8.44 -12.70 13.07
N PRO A 374 -9.39 -12.68 14.04
CA PRO A 374 -9.13 -12.16 15.39
C PRO A 374 -7.89 -12.77 16.04
N ASP A 375 -7.66 -14.08 15.90
CA ASP A 375 -6.49 -14.76 16.48
C ASP A 375 -5.16 -14.28 15.86
N MET A 376 -5.16 -13.86 14.59
CA MET A 376 -3.96 -13.32 13.94
C MET A 376 -3.65 -11.91 14.46
N VAL A 377 -4.67 -11.07 14.67
CA VAL A 377 -4.51 -9.76 15.32
C VAL A 377 -4.02 -9.94 16.76
N LEU A 378 -4.67 -10.83 17.53
CA LEU A 378 -4.34 -11.14 18.92
C LEU A 378 -2.88 -11.63 19.06
N ARG A 379 -2.45 -12.59 18.24
CA ARG A 379 -1.06 -13.10 18.24
C ARG A 379 -0.04 -12.03 17.87
N ARG A 380 -0.37 -11.14 16.93
CA ARG A 380 0.54 -10.07 16.48
C ARG A 380 0.67 -8.98 17.54
N ALA A 381 -0.45 -8.49 18.07
CA ALA A 381 -0.48 -7.54 19.18
C ALA A 381 0.27 -8.07 20.41
N LYS A 382 0.02 -9.32 20.83
CA LYS A 382 0.74 -9.93 21.97
C LYS A 382 2.24 -10.15 21.71
N LYS A 383 2.69 -10.24 20.46
CA LYS A 383 4.11 -10.41 20.11
C LYS A 383 4.86 -9.08 19.93
N CYS A 384 4.21 -8.07 19.34
CA CYS A 384 4.88 -6.88 18.81
C CYS A 384 4.28 -5.55 19.28
N GLY A 385 3.08 -5.53 19.87
CA GLY A 385 2.41 -4.31 20.30
C GLY A 385 3.12 -3.58 21.45
N ASP A 386 2.74 -2.31 21.64
CA ASP A 386 3.16 -1.47 22.76
C ASP A 386 2.46 -1.80 24.10
N GLY A 387 1.32 -2.49 24.04
CA GLY A 387 0.50 -2.85 25.19
C GLY A 387 -0.89 -2.18 25.17
N THR A 388 -1.09 -1.07 24.45
CA THR A 388 -2.36 -0.30 24.57
C THR A 388 -3.58 -1.01 23.98
N ARG A 389 -3.41 -2.18 23.35
CA ARG A 389 -4.51 -3.05 22.92
C ARG A 389 -5.10 -3.88 24.06
N PHE A 390 -4.34 -4.05 25.14
CA PHE A 390 -4.68 -4.87 26.30
C PHE A 390 -4.57 -3.98 27.53
N LEU A 391 -5.65 -3.24 27.83
CA LEU A 391 -5.81 -2.53 29.10
C LEU A 391 -6.19 -3.53 30.22
N ASP A 392 -5.43 -4.62 30.30
CA ASP A 392 -5.44 -5.61 31.38
C ASP A 392 -4.26 -5.31 32.30
N ASP A 393 -4.42 -5.52 33.62
CA ASP A 393 -3.37 -5.25 34.62
C ASP A 393 -2.05 -6.00 34.34
N ASP A 394 -2.12 -7.09 33.58
CA ASP A 394 -0.98 -7.89 33.11
C ASP A 394 -0.03 -7.13 32.15
N HIS A 395 -0.46 -5.97 31.63
CA HIS A 395 0.30 -5.01 30.82
C HIS A 395 0.39 -3.62 31.46
N ALA A 396 -0.12 -3.43 32.68
CA ALA A 396 0.39 -2.35 33.52
C ALA A 396 1.90 -2.53 33.67
N HIS A 397 2.64 -1.43 33.62
CA HIS A 397 4.11 -1.45 33.57
C HIS A 397 4.70 -2.33 34.70
N LYS A 398 5.25 -3.50 34.36
CA LYS A 398 5.73 -4.48 35.35
C LYS A 398 6.89 -3.98 36.19
N ASP A 399 7.54 -2.91 35.75
CA ASP A 399 8.68 -2.25 36.36
C ASP A 399 8.40 -0.73 36.56
N SER A 400 7.14 -0.28 36.67
CA SER A 400 6.87 1.15 36.95
C SER A 400 7.12 1.53 38.40
N VAL A 401 8.24 2.23 38.58
CA VAL A 401 8.51 3.08 39.74
C VAL A 401 7.40 4.13 39.90
N TRP A 402 6.75 4.20 41.07
CA TRP A 402 5.77 5.27 41.34
C TRP A 402 6.43 6.60 41.77
N GLY A 403 7.65 6.56 42.32
CA GLY A 403 8.35 7.74 42.80
C GLY A 403 9.66 7.46 43.54
N PHE A 404 10.25 8.52 44.11
CA PHE A 404 11.50 8.42 44.86
C PHE A 404 11.34 7.58 46.14
N GLY A 405 12.24 6.62 46.37
CA GLY A 405 12.17 5.71 47.52
C GLY A 405 11.23 4.52 47.34
N ASP A 406 10.74 4.29 46.12
CA ASP A 406 10.07 3.06 45.74
C ASP A 406 11.02 1.85 45.76
N LYS A 407 10.47 0.64 45.88
CA LYS A 407 11.21 -0.61 46.07
C LYS A 407 11.60 -1.27 44.75
N ASP A 408 10.82 -1.01 43.72
CA ASP A 408 10.94 -1.63 42.39
C ASP A 408 11.85 -0.78 41.46
N ILE A 409 12.54 0.22 42.02
CA ILE A 409 13.58 1.00 41.33
C ILE A 409 14.77 0.07 40.97
N PRO A 410 15.29 0.09 39.73
CA PRO A 410 16.50 -0.62 39.34
C PRO A 410 17.68 -0.34 40.27
N ARG A 411 18.53 -1.34 40.53
CA ARG A 411 19.65 -1.18 41.48
C ARG A 411 20.69 -0.16 41.00
N GLU A 412 20.93 -0.05 39.69
CA GLU A 412 21.72 1.04 39.12
C GLU A 412 21.14 2.43 39.45
N ASP A 413 19.83 2.61 39.29
CA ASP A 413 19.15 3.89 39.57
C ASP A 413 19.16 4.23 41.06
N ILE A 414 18.98 3.25 41.96
CA ILE A 414 19.15 3.46 43.42
C ILE A 414 20.57 3.96 43.74
N VAL A 415 21.59 3.42 43.05
CA VAL A 415 23.00 3.83 43.23
C VAL A 415 23.29 5.20 42.61
N GLU A 416 22.61 5.60 41.54
CA GLU A 416 22.65 6.98 41.02
C GLU A 416 21.99 7.96 41.99
N LEU A 417 20.76 7.68 42.43
CA LEU A 417 20.00 8.54 43.35
C LEU A 417 20.75 8.75 44.69
N ALA A 418 21.47 7.73 45.19
CA ALA A 418 22.31 7.85 46.38
C ALA A 418 23.52 8.78 46.19
N LYS A 419 24.04 8.96 44.97
CA LYS A 419 25.10 9.94 44.67
C LYS A 419 24.56 11.36 44.69
N MET A 420 23.32 11.56 44.23
CA MET A 420 22.64 12.87 44.19
C MET A 420 22.24 13.42 45.57
N GLN A 421 22.49 12.67 46.65
CA GLN A 421 22.25 13.08 48.04
C GLN A 421 23.53 13.54 48.78
N ASN A 422 24.67 13.66 48.09
CA ASN A 422 25.93 14.23 48.59
C ASN A 422 26.31 15.52 47.84
#